data_AF-A0A349X7D4-F1
#
_entry.id   AF-A0A349X7D4-F1
#
_cell.length_a   1.000
_cell.length_b   1.000
_cell.length_c   1.000
_cell.angle_alpha   90.00
_cell.angle_beta   90.00
_cell.angle_gamma   90.00
#
_symmetry.space_group_name_H-M   'P 1'
#
loop_
_entity.id
_entity.type
_entity.pdbx_description
1 polymer ?
#
loop_
_entity_poly.entity_id
_entity_poly.type
_entity_poly.pdbx_seq_one_letter_code
_entity_poly.pdbx_strand_id
1 'polypeptide(L)'
;MKRDKKSISIALVITIALGVLMAWAGGQNSVQAMNIAVFSLCCYFAFALNWLVFIPSNMAQTEHYYDLTGSITYISMILLAVVLSPGLDPRGKIVALMVLVWAVRLGSFLFVRIKQDGRDDRFDEIKVNPVRFFFAWTVQALWTIMTAACALVILTADKQAPLEAIGRIGILLWIVGFLIEVIADAQKRAFKKDSRHKGRFIQTGLWSWSQHPNYFGEITLWTGVALMALPIMQGWQHLALISPLFVVLLLTRLSGIPMLRHKAEARWGDDVDYKKYRANTSTLFPMPPKKQ
;
A
#
# COMPACT_ATOMS: atom_id res chain seq x y z
N MET A 1 -29.84 -3.15 -8.70
CA MET A 1 -29.85 -3.47 -7.25
C MET A 1 -29.64 -4.95 -6.91
N LYS A 2 -30.50 -5.92 -7.29
CA LYS A 2 -30.28 -7.36 -6.96
C LYS A 2 -29.05 -7.97 -7.68
N ARG A 3 -28.84 -7.63 -8.95
CA ARG A 3 -27.68 -8.07 -9.75
C ARG A 3 -26.36 -7.53 -9.18
N ASP A 4 -26.34 -6.27 -8.74
CA ASP A 4 -25.16 -5.65 -8.12
C ASP A 4 -24.79 -6.29 -6.78
N LYS A 5 -25.79 -6.62 -5.94
CA LYS A 5 -25.56 -7.33 -4.67
C LYS A 5 -24.94 -8.71 -4.91
N LYS A 6 -25.44 -9.48 -5.88
CA LYS A 6 -24.88 -10.80 -6.23
C LYS A 6 -23.42 -10.68 -6.69
N SER A 7 -23.09 -9.69 -7.53
CA SER A 7 -21.71 -9.46 -7.97
C SER A 7 -20.77 -9.09 -6.83
N ILE A 8 -21.21 -8.24 -5.89
CA ILE A 8 -20.39 -7.85 -4.73
C ILE A 8 -20.16 -9.04 -3.79
N SER A 9 -21.18 -9.86 -3.53
CA SER A 9 -21.01 -11.07 -2.72
C SER A 9 -20.01 -12.05 -3.34
N ILE A 10 -20.03 -12.23 -4.65
CA ILE A 10 -19.03 -13.05 -5.35
C ILE A 10 -17.62 -12.45 -5.20
N ALA A 11 -17.48 -11.14 -5.42
CA ALA A 11 -16.19 -10.45 -5.25
C ALA A 11 -15.65 -10.55 -3.81
N LEU A 12 -16.54 -10.49 -2.81
CA LEU A 12 -16.19 -10.67 -1.41
C LEU A 12 -15.63 -12.06 -1.14
N VAL A 13 -16.30 -13.12 -1.62
CA VAL A 13 -15.83 -14.50 -1.49
C VAL A 13 -14.47 -14.69 -2.16
N ILE A 14 -14.28 -14.13 -3.36
CA ILE A 14 -12.99 -14.17 -4.07
C ILE A 14 -11.91 -13.46 -3.26
N THR A 15 -12.20 -12.29 -2.68
CA THR A 15 -11.24 -11.51 -1.87
C THR A 15 -10.77 -12.30 -0.66
N ILE A 16 -11.69 -12.96 0.05
CA ILE A 16 -11.37 -13.81 1.20
C ILE A 16 -10.57 -15.03 0.74
N ALA A 17 -10.98 -15.69 -0.35
CA ALA A 17 -10.28 -16.85 -0.90
C ALA A 17 -8.83 -16.53 -1.30
N LEU A 18 -8.58 -15.35 -1.90
CA LEU A 18 -7.22 -14.88 -2.20
C LEU A 18 -6.40 -14.66 -0.93
N GLY A 19 -7.00 -14.12 0.13
CA GLY A 19 -6.36 -13.98 1.43
C GLY A 19 -6.01 -15.32 2.08
N VAL A 20 -6.91 -16.30 2.00
CA VAL A 20 -6.67 -17.68 2.46
C VAL A 20 -5.58 -18.37 1.65
N LEU A 21 -5.59 -18.19 0.32
CA LEU A 21 -4.54 -18.71 -0.55
C LEU A 21 -3.17 -18.13 -0.18
N MET A 22 -3.10 -16.83 0.07
CA MET A 22 -1.86 -16.18 0.48
C MET A 22 -1.39 -16.66 1.86
N ALA A 23 -2.31 -16.79 2.83
CA ALA A 23 -2.02 -17.35 4.15
C ALA A 23 -1.45 -18.78 4.04
N TRP A 24 -2.07 -19.64 3.24
CA TRP A 24 -1.59 -20.99 3.00
C TRP A 24 -0.22 -21.01 2.31
N ALA A 25 -0.03 -20.23 1.25
CA ALA A 25 1.20 -20.21 0.47
C ALA A 25 2.39 -19.65 1.27
N GLY A 26 2.21 -18.51 1.94
CA GLY A 26 3.24 -17.89 2.78
C GLY A 26 3.47 -18.61 4.10
N GLY A 27 2.48 -19.36 4.60
CA GLY A 27 2.58 -20.16 5.82
C GLY A 27 3.43 -21.41 5.68
N GLN A 28 3.74 -21.85 4.46
CA GLN A 28 4.70 -22.94 4.25
C GLN A 28 6.10 -22.49 4.68
N ASN A 29 6.81 -23.32 5.43
CA ASN A 29 8.15 -23.00 5.97
C ASN A 29 8.16 -21.70 6.81
N SER A 30 7.00 -21.34 7.36
CA SER A 30 6.89 -20.31 8.38
C SER A 30 7.08 -20.95 9.74
N VAL A 31 7.77 -20.24 10.63
CA VAL A 31 7.76 -20.56 12.07
C VAL A 31 6.32 -20.65 12.57
N GLN A 32 6.12 -21.50 13.57
CA GLN A 32 4.80 -21.85 14.09
C GLN A 32 4.60 -21.22 15.46
N ALA A 33 3.41 -20.67 15.70
CA ALA A 33 2.94 -20.29 17.02
C ALA A 33 1.58 -20.94 17.26
N MET A 34 1.40 -21.62 18.39
CA MET A 34 0.16 -22.36 18.71
C MET A 34 -0.25 -23.35 17.60
N ASN A 35 0.71 -24.04 16.97
CA ASN A 35 0.52 -24.96 15.83
C ASN A 35 -0.06 -24.30 14.57
N ILE A 36 0.05 -22.98 14.43
CA ILE A 36 -0.35 -22.23 13.23
C ILE A 36 0.86 -21.44 12.72
N ALA A 37 1.06 -21.44 11.40
CA ALA A 37 2.09 -20.64 10.77
C ALA A 37 1.91 -19.16 11.13
N VAL A 38 2.97 -18.50 11.61
CA VAL A 38 2.92 -17.09 12.00
C VAL A 38 2.52 -16.18 10.82
N PHE A 39 2.95 -16.51 9.60
CA PHE A 39 2.47 -15.83 8.38
C PHE A 39 0.93 -15.88 8.27
N SER A 40 0.34 -17.06 8.47
CA SER A 40 -1.12 -17.25 8.41
C SER A 40 -1.82 -16.50 9.54
N LEU A 41 -1.27 -16.51 10.76
CA LEU A 41 -1.79 -15.72 11.88
C LEU A 41 -1.83 -14.23 11.55
N CYS A 42 -0.81 -13.69 10.91
CA CYS A 42 -0.79 -12.29 10.47
C CYS A 42 -1.91 -12.00 9.46
N CYS A 43 -2.15 -12.91 8.52
CA CYS A 43 -3.22 -12.77 7.52
C CYS A 43 -4.61 -12.81 8.18
N TYR A 44 -4.86 -13.76 9.09
CA TYR A 44 -6.13 -13.84 9.82
C TYR A 44 -6.34 -12.62 10.71
N PHE A 45 -5.28 -12.17 11.38
CA PHE A 45 -5.32 -10.97 12.20
C PHE A 45 -5.68 -9.72 11.38
N ALA A 46 -5.14 -9.58 10.16
CA ALA A 46 -5.47 -8.45 9.29
C ALA A 46 -6.97 -8.40 8.93
N PHE A 47 -7.57 -9.53 8.56
CA PHE A 47 -9.02 -9.60 8.32
C PHE A 47 -9.81 -9.30 9.59
N ALA A 48 -9.46 -9.95 10.70
CA ALA A 48 -10.14 -9.77 11.98
C ALA A 48 -10.14 -8.31 12.42
N LEU A 49 -8.99 -7.63 12.38
CA LEU A 49 -8.87 -6.22 12.75
C LEU A 49 -9.76 -5.32 11.87
N ASN A 50 -9.71 -5.49 10.55
CA ASN A 50 -10.51 -4.67 9.64
C ASN A 50 -12.02 -4.93 9.79
N TRP A 51 -12.43 -6.18 10.01
CA TRP A 51 -13.83 -6.52 10.26
C TRP A 51 -14.32 -6.03 11.63
N LEU A 52 -13.46 -6.02 12.65
CA LEU A 52 -13.79 -5.46 13.96
C LEU A 52 -14.01 -3.95 13.87
N VAL A 53 -13.15 -3.21 13.16
CA VAL A 53 -13.32 -1.74 13.00
C VAL A 53 -14.45 -1.38 12.03
N PHE A 54 -14.78 -2.27 11.09
CA PHE A 54 -15.96 -2.11 10.24
C PHE A 54 -17.26 -1.97 11.05
N ILE A 55 -17.44 -2.73 12.14
CA ILE A 55 -18.67 -2.74 12.93
C ILE A 55 -19.06 -1.32 13.42
N PRO A 56 -18.23 -0.62 14.23
CA PRO A 56 -18.56 0.74 14.66
C PRO A 56 -18.56 1.74 13.49
N SER A 57 -17.71 1.54 12.47
CA SER A 57 -17.68 2.42 11.30
C SER A 57 -18.97 2.36 10.49
N ASN A 58 -19.56 1.17 10.36
CA ASN A 58 -20.83 0.96 9.66
C ASN A 58 -22.02 1.47 10.48
N MET A 59 -21.99 1.31 11.81
CA MET A 59 -23.01 1.89 12.70
C MET A 59 -23.02 3.42 12.63
N ALA A 60 -21.84 4.04 12.63
CA ALA A 60 -21.66 5.48 12.53
C ALA A 60 -21.66 6.01 11.09
N GLN A 61 -21.75 5.14 10.08
CA GLN A 61 -21.73 5.48 8.66
C GLN A 61 -20.54 6.41 8.27
N THR A 62 -19.36 6.09 8.81
CA THR A 62 -18.16 6.94 8.71
C THR A 62 -16.93 6.20 8.20
N GLU A 63 -16.19 6.85 7.31
CA GLU A 63 -14.94 6.38 6.73
C GLU A 63 -13.68 6.94 7.41
N HIS A 64 -13.83 7.80 8.42
CA HIS A 64 -12.72 8.54 9.04
C HIS A 64 -11.56 7.66 9.53
N TYR A 65 -11.86 6.42 9.94
CA TYR A 65 -10.88 5.49 10.49
C TYR A 65 -10.30 4.53 9.44
N TYR A 66 -10.74 4.59 8.18
CA TYR A 66 -10.37 3.61 7.15
C TYR A 66 -8.84 3.61 6.89
N ASP A 67 -8.27 4.75 6.49
CA ASP A 67 -6.83 4.88 6.21
C ASP A 67 -5.96 4.65 7.48
N LEU A 68 -6.45 5.08 8.66
CA LEU A 68 -5.78 4.83 9.94
C LEU A 68 -5.71 3.34 10.26
N THR A 69 -6.82 2.62 10.06
CA THR A 69 -6.90 1.17 10.31
C THR A 69 -6.00 0.41 9.36
N GLY A 70 -5.90 0.82 8.10
CA GLY A 70 -4.97 0.21 7.15
C GLY A 70 -3.53 0.29 7.65
N SER A 71 -3.14 1.45 8.17
CA SER A 71 -1.80 1.68 8.73
C SER A 71 -1.55 0.90 10.02
N ILE A 72 -2.54 0.86 10.92
CA ILE A 72 -2.50 0.03 12.13
C ILE A 72 -2.38 -1.44 11.75
N THR A 73 -3.06 -1.89 10.69
CA THR A 73 -2.99 -3.28 10.21
C THR A 73 -1.57 -3.65 9.79
N TYR A 74 -0.88 -2.80 9.01
CA TYR A 74 0.53 -3.01 8.70
C TYR A 74 1.40 -3.11 9.95
N ILE A 75 1.29 -2.12 10.85
CA ILE A 75 2.12 -2.07 12.07
C ILE A 75 1.91 -3.32 12.92
N SER A 76 0.66 -3.66 13.20
CA SER A 76 0.30 -4.81 14.03
C SER A 76 0.68 -6.14 13.41
N MET A 77 0.51 -6.35 12.10
CA MET A 77 1.02 -7.55 11.42
C MET A 77 2.54 -7.70 11.57
N ILE A 78 3.30 -6.62 11.36
CA ILE A 78 4.77 -6.65 11.48
C ILE A 78 5.19 -6.92 12.92
N LEU A 79 4.56 -6.26 13.90
CA LEU A 79 4.84 -6.51 15.32
C LEU A 79 4.45 -7.92 15.75
N LEU A 80 3.31 -8.44 15.28
CA LEU A 80 2.87 -9.80 15.55
C LEU A 80 3.87 -10.81 14.99
N ALA A 81 4.31 -10.63 13.73
CA ALA A 81 5.34 -11.47 13.12
C ALA A 81 6.64 -11.42 13.92
N VAL A 82 7.09 -10.24 14.35
CA VAL A 82 8.31 -10.07 15.15
C VAL A 82 8.22 -10.75 16.51
N VAL A 83 7.11 -10.59 17.22
CA VAL A 83 6.92 -11.16 18.57
C VAL A 83 6.82 -12.68 18.52
N LEU A 84 6.17 -13.23 17.49
CA LEU A 84 5.94 -14.67 17.37
C LEU A 84 7.05 -15.42 16.62
N SER A 85 8.06 -14.72 16.08
CA SER A 85 9.19 -15.31 15.36
C SER A 85 10.48 -15.13 16.16
N PRO A 86 10.82 -16.07 17.08
CA PRO A 86 12.01 -15.95 17.89
C PRO A 86 13.28 -16.01 17.02
N GLY A 87 14.30 -15.23 17.39
CA GLY A 87 15.62 -15.32 16.77
C GLY A 87 15.76 -14.60 15.42
N LEU A 88 14.99 -13.53 15.16
CA LEU A 88 15.11 -12.71 13.95
C LEU A 88 16.56 -12.33 13.62
N ASP A 89 16.94 -12.64 12.39
CA ASP A 89 18.23 -12.28 11.82
C ASP A 89 18.32 -10.76 11.53
N PRO A 90 19.51 -10.22 11.17
CA PRO A 90 19.65 -8.81 10.84
C PRO A 90 18.73 -8.35 9.69
N ARG A 91 18.48 -9.21 8.69
CA ARG A 91 17.59 -8.92 7.56
C ARG A 91 16.17 -8.67 8.05
N GLY A 92 15.63 -9.56 8.90
CA GLY A 92 14.31 -9.43 9.49
C GLY A 92 14.16 -8.17 10.33
N LYS A 93 15.15 -7.85 11.18
CA LYS A 93 15.14 -6.60 11.97
C LYS A 93 15.10 -5.35 11.09
N ILE A 94 15.91 -5.33 10.04
CA ILE A 94 15.97 -4.22 9.08
C ILE A 94 14.64 -4.06 8.36
N VAL A 95 14.06 -5.15 7.84
CA VAL A 95 12.78 -5.12 7.11
C VAL A 95 11.62 -4.72 8.04
N ALA A 96 11.58 -5.22 9.27
CA ALA A 96 10.59 -4.80 10.26
C ALA A 96 10.65 -3.29 10.47
N LEU A 97 11.85 -2.73 10.72
CA LEU A 97 12.03 -1.30 10.92
C LEU A 97 11.60 -0.50 9.68
N MET A 98 12.00 -0.93 8.48
CA MET A 98 11.64 -0.28 7.22
C MET A 98 10.11 -0.21 7.04
N VAL A 99 9.41 -1.34 7.19
CA VAL A 99 7.95 -1.35 7.03
C VAL A 99 7.26 -0.54 8.13
N LEU A 100 7.73 -0.59 9.38
CA LEU A 100 7.18 0.22 10.47
C LEU A 100 7.36 1.72 10.22
N VAL A 101 8.55 2.16 9.80
CA VAL A 101 8.82 3.56 9.44
C VAL A 101 7.91 4.01 8.31
N TRP A 102 7.78 3.20 7.26
CA TRP A 102 6.88 3.51 6.15
C TRP A 102 5.41 3.60 6.59
N ALA A 103 4.92 2.61 7.35
CA ALA A 103 3.53 2.55 7.78
C ALA A 103 3.16 3.70 8.73
N VAL A 104 4.03 4.04 9.68
CA VAL A 104 3.82 5.19 10.59
C VAL A 104 3.79 6.49 9.80
N ARG A 105 4.73 6.68 8.87
CA ARG A 105 4.81 7.90 8.05
C ARG A 105 3.60 8.04 7.15
N LEU A 106 3.27 7.01 6.36
CA LEU A 106 2.16 7.06 5.40
C LEU A 106 0.82 7.18 6.14
N GLY A 107 0.63 6.40 7.20
CA GLY A 107 -0.59 6.46 8.02
C GLY A 107 -0.82 7.81 8.67
N SER A 108 0.22 8.39 9.28
CA SER A 108 0.12 9.75 9.85
C SER A 108 -0.19 10.79 8.77
N PHE A 109 0.44 10.67 7.59
CA PHE A 109 0.20 11.57 6.47
C PHE A 109 -1.26 11.52 5.98
N LEU A 110 -1.81 10.31 5.78
CA LEU A 110 -3.17 10.07 5.30
C LEU A 110 -4.22 10.47 6.33
N PHE A 111 -4.01 10.13 7.60
CA PHE A 111 -4.93 10.49 8.68
C PHE A 111 -5.04 12.01 8.86
N VAL A 112 -3.92 12.72 8.86
CA VAL A 112 -3.92 14.19 8.92
C VAL A 112 -4.66 14.79 7.72
N ARG A 113 -4.51 14.20 6.52
CA ARG A 113 -5.22 14.65 5.32
C ARG A 113 -6.73 14.49 5.48
N ILE A 114 -7.22 13.31 5.87
CA ILE A 114 -8.66 13.08 6.06
C ILE A 114 -9.23 14.05 7.10
N LYS A 115 -8.52 14.29 8.20
CA LYS A 115 -8.97 15.23 9.23
C LYS A 115 -9.05 16.68 8.72
N GLN A 116 -8.21 17.05 7.77
CA GLN A 116 -8.21 18.38 7.15
C GLN A 116 -9.27 18.52 6.06
N ASP A 117 -9.44 17.50 5.22
CA ASP A 117 -10.40 17.48 4.11
C ASP A 117 -11.83 17.20 4.60
N GLY A 118 -11.99 16.66 5.83
CA GLY A 118 -13.25 16.45 6.53
C GLY A 118 -14.06 15.25 6.05
N ARG A 119 -13.79 14.73 4.85
CA ARG A 119 -14.41 13.51 4.30
C ARG A 119 -13.57 12.92 3.17
N ASP A 120 -13.84 11.66 2.84
CA ASP A 120 -13.33 11.03 1.63
C ASP A 120 -14.48 10.75 0.66
N ASP A 121 -14.52 11.49 -0.45
CA ASP A 121 -15.57 11.44 -1.45
C ASP A 121 -15.74 10.05 -2.09
N ARG A 122 -14.71 9.20 -2.04
CA ARG A 122 -14.78 7.81 -2.52
C ARG A 122 -15.80 6.97 -1.74
N PHE A 123 -16.08 7.32 -0.49
CA PHE A 123 -16.94 6.55 0.40
C PHE A 123 -18.39 7.01 0.45
N ASP A 124 -18.73 8.14 -0.17
CA ASP A 124 -20.07 8.75 -0.08
C ASP A 124 -21.18 7.77 -0.53
N GLU A 125 -20.95 6.99 -1.58
CA GLU A 125 -21.89 5.95 -2.06
C GLU A 125 -21.62 4.55 -1.48
N ILE A 126 -20.47 4.34 -0.84
CA ILE A 126 -20.04 3.04 -0.33
C ILE A 126 -20.59 2.82 1.08
N LYS A 127 -20.43 3.81 1.98
CA LYS A 127 -20.71 3.67 3.42
C LYS A 127 -22.19 3.40 3.70
N VAL A 128 -23.08 3.99 2.90
CA VAL A 128 -24.55 3.85 2.96
C VAL A 128 -25.07 2.43 2.66
N ASN A 129 -24.24 1.56 2.10
CA ASN A 129 -24.61 0.17 1.83
C ASN A 129 -23.69 -0.77 2.62
N PRO A 130 -24.19 -1.44 3.68
CA PRO A 130 -23.36 -2.26 4.56
C PRO A 130 -22.55 -3.34 3.85
N VAL A 131 -23.08 -3.93 2.77
CA VAL A 131 -22.38 -4.98 2.02
C VAL A 131 -21.24 -4.38 1.18
N ARG A 132 -21.46 -3.22 0.55
CA ARG A 132 -20.39 -2.50 -0.18
C ARG A 132 -19.32 -2.01 0.78
N PHE A 133 -19.73 -1.50 1.93
CA PHE A 133 -18.78 -1.00 2.92
C PHE A 133 -17.95 -2.14 3.52
N PHE A 134 -18.58 -3.25 3.92
CA PHE A 134 -17.87 -4.45 4.37
C PHE A 134 -16.88 -4.97 3.32
N PHE A 135 -17.28 -4.95 2.05
CA PHE A 135 -16.39 -5.29 0.95
C PHE A 135 -15.16 -4.38 0.89
N ALA A 136 -15.32 -3.05 1.07
CA ALA A 136 -14.19 -2.13 1.12
C ALA A 136 -13.21 -2.44 2.27
N TRP A 137 -13.71 -2.78 3.47
CA TRP A 137 -12.85 -3.19 4.60
C TRP A 137 -12.16 -4.54 4.36
N THR A 138 -12.83 -5.46 3.68
CA THR A 138 -12.25 -6.76 3.31
C THR A 138 -11.15 -6.62 2.25
N VAL A 139 -11.37 -5.73 1.28
CA VAL A 139 -10.34 -5.36 0.27
C VAL A 139 -9.16 -4.67 0.94
N GLN A 140 -9.37 -3.82 1.95
CA GLN A 140 -8.27 -3.22 2.72
C GLN A 140 -7.41 -4.27 3.41
N ALA A 141 -8.02 -5.24 4.09
CA ALA A 141 -7.28 -6.34 4.71
C ALA A 141 -6.44 -7.10 3.66
N LEU A 142 -7.06 -7.51 2.55
CA LEU A 142 -6.35 -8.21 1.47
C LEU A 142 -5.21 -7.36 0.90
N TRP A 143 -5.43 -6.07 0.68
CA TRP A 143 -4.40 -5.14 0.22
C TRP A 143 -3.21 -5.17 1.17
N THR A 144 -3.43 -4.99 2.47
CA THR A 144 -2.33 -4.97 3.44
C THR A 144 -1.54 -6.29 3.44
N ILE A 145 -2.22 -7.43 3.32
CA ILE A 145 -1.60 -8.75 3.22
C ILE A 145 -0.75 -8.85 1.95
N MET A 146 -1.32 -8.52 0.78
CA MET A 146 -0.64 -8.65 -0.50
C MET A 146 0.59 -7.75 -0.58
N THR A 147 0.49 -6.50 -0.13
CA THR A 147 1.61 -5.56 -0.12
C THR A 147 2.69 -6.02 0.87
N ALA A 148 2.33 -6.43 2.08
CA ALA A 148 3.29 -6.86 3.10
C ALA A 148 3.85 -8.29 2.89
N ALA A 149 3.36 -9.06 1.91
CA ALA A 149 3.65 -10.48 1.78
C ALA A 149 5.15 -10.81 1.77
N CYS A 150 5.96 -10.09 1.00
CA CYS A 150 7.43 -10.29 1.00
C CYS A 150 8.07 -9.99 2.36
N ALA A 151 7.61 -8.97 3.07
CA ALA A 151 8.11 -8.65 4.41
C ALA A 151 7.72 -9.75 5.40
N LEU A 152 6.48 -10.23 5.35
CA LEU A 152 6.01 -11.32 6.20
C LEU A 152 6.81 -12.60 5.96
N VAL A 153 7.11 -12.98 4.70
CA VAL A 153 7.98 -14.13 4.42
C VAL A 153 9.33 -13.99 5.12
N ILE A 154 9.97 -12.82 5.06
CA ILE A 154 11.26 -12.58 5.72
C ILE A 154 11.14 -12.72 7.24
N LEU A 155 10.10 -12.13 7.82
CA LEU A 155 9.94 -12.08 9.27
C LEU A 155 9.55 -13.41 9.89
N THR A 156 8.87 -14.28 9.14
CA THR A 156 8.35 -15.54 9.66
C THR A 156 9.07 -16.77 9.12
N ALA A 157 10.14 -16.62 8.34
CA ALA A 157 10.86 -17.76 7.78
C ALA A 157 11.54 -18.59 8.87
N ASP A 158 11.48 -19.92 8.72
CA ASP A 158 12.27 -20.87 9.51
C ASP A 158 13.75 -20.91 9.08
N LYS A 159 14.02 -20.52 7.84
CA LYS A 159 15.35 -20.44 7.23
C LYS A 159 15.88 -19.00 7.27
N GLN A 160 17.10 -18.85 7.75
CA GLN A 160 17.85 -17.60 7.68
C GLN A 160 18.83 -17.62 6.50
N ALA A 161 19.12 -16.45 5.94
CA ALA A 161 20.16 -16.30 4.92
C ALA A 161 20.98 -15.03 5.15
N PRO A 162 22.32 -15.09 5.00
CA PRO A 162 23.18 -13.92 5.17
C PRO A 162 22.73 -12.74 4.32
N LEU A 163 22.98 -11.52 4.80
CA LEU A 163 22.66 -10.28 4.08
C LEU A 163 23.70 -10.01 2.98
N GLU A 164 23.58 -10.75 1.88
CA GLU A 164 24.45 -10.65 0.72
C GLU A 164 24.14 -9.44 -0.18
N ALA A 165 24.81 -9.33 -1.33
CA ALA A 165 24.69 -8.21 -2.25
C ALA A 165 23.23 -7.90 -2.63
N ILE A 166 22.42 -8.92 -2.90
CA ILE A 166 20.99 -8.74 -3.23
C ILE A 166 20.19 -8.10 -2.09
N GLY A 167 20.50 -8.44 -0.84
CA GLY A 167 19.89 -7.83 0.33
C GLY A 167 20.25 -6.36 0.46
N ARG A 168 21.53 -6.02 0.24
CA ARG A 168 22.01 -4.62 0.26
C ARG A 168 21.41 -3.78 -0.86
N ILE A 169 21.26 -4.34 -2.06
CA ILE A 169 20.55 -3.68 -3.18
C ILE A 169 19.10 -3.43 -2.79
N GLY A 170 18.42 -4.41 -2.18
CA GLY A 170 17.06 -4.24 -1.70
C GLY A 170 16.90 -3.12 -0.65
N ILE A 171 17.84 -3.02 0.30
CA ILE A 171 17.89 -1.91 1.26
C ILE A 171 18.07 -0.57 0.54
N LEU A 172 19.00 -0.48 -0.41
CA LEU A 172 19.26 0.74 -1.16
C LEU A 172 18.02 1.18 -1.95
N LEU A 173 17.36 0.26 -2.66
CA LEU A 173 16.13 0.55 -3.39
C LEU A 173 15.03 1.06 -2.47
N TRP A 174 14.89 0.46 -1.29
CA TRP A 174 13.92 0.92 -0.32
C TRP A 174 14.22 2.32 0.20
N ILE A 175 15.48 2.63 0.54
CA ILE A 175 15.86 3.98 0.98
C ILE A 175 15.57 5.00 -0.13
N VAL A 176 15.98 4.71 -1.37
CA VAL A 176 15.75 5.61 -2.52
C VAL A 176 14.25 5.80 -2.76
N GLY A 177 13.48 4.70 -2.80
CA GLY A 177 12.03 4.75 -2.99
C GLY A 177 11.32 5.56 -1.90
N PHE A 178 11.68 5.30 -0.63
CA PHE A 178 11.14 6.01 0.52
C PHE A 178 11.48 7.51 0.47
N LEU A 179 12.71 7.88 0.14
CA LEU A 179 13.10 9.29 0.01
C LEU A 179 12.35 9.99 -1.12
N ILE A 180 12.20 9.35 -2.28
CA ILE A 180 11.42 9.91 -3.40
C ILE A 180 9.96 10.14 -2.97
N GLU A 181 9.34 9.16 -2.30
CA GLU A 181 7.98 9.28 -1.77
C GLU A 181 7.85 10.44 -0.78
N VAL A 182 8.78 10.51 0.19
CA VAL A 182 8.85 11.58 1.20
C VAL A 182 8.96 12.96 0.59
N ILE A 183 9.91 13.15 -0.33
CA ILE A 183 10.18 14.42 -0.98
C ILE A 183 9.00 14.83 -1.87
N ALA A 184 8.46 13.90 -2.65
CA ALA A 184 7.34 14.17 -3.56
C ALA A 184 6.09 14.65 -2.81
N ASP A 185 5.73 13.97 -1.72
CA ASP A 185 4.58 14.36 -0.90
C ASP A 185 4.82 15.68 -0.17
N ALA A 186 6.04 15.93 0.33
CA ALA A 186 6.41 17.19 0.96
C ALA A 186 6.29 18.36 -0.04
N GLN A 187 6.81 18.20 -1.26
CA GLN A 187 6.68 19.17 -2.35
C GLN A 187 5.20 19.47 -2.66
N LYS A 188 4.37 18.42 -2.81
CA LYS A 188 2.94 18.58 -3.09
C LYS A 188 2.19 19.26 -1.95
N ARG A 189 2.52 18.93 -0.70
CA ARG A 189 1.92 19.54 0.50
C ARG A 189 2.29 21.02 0.60
N ALA A 190 3.56 21.36 0.41
CA ALA A 190 4.02 22.75 0.41
C ALA A 190 3.34 23.56 -0.70
N PHE A 191 3.26 23.02 -1.91
CA PHE A 191 2.57 23.64 -3.04
C PHE A 191 1.10 23.95 -2.73
N LYS A 192 0.36 22.98 -2.17
CA LYS A 192 -1.06 23.15 -1.82
C LYS A 192 -1.30 24.14 -0.68
N LYS A 193 -0.35 24.32 0.24
CA LYS A 193 -0.49 25.22 1.39
C LYS A 193 -0.40 26.70 0.98
N ASP A 194 0.29 26.99 -0.10
CA ASP A 194 0.46 28.34 -0.62
C ASP A 194 -0.79 28.82 -1.36
N SER A 195 -1.38 29.93 -0.89
CA SER A 195 -2.60 30.51 -1.47
C SER A 195 -2.43 30.96 -2.92
N ARG A 196 -1.20 31.28 -3.34
CA ARG A 196 -0.86 31.66 -4.72
C ARG A 196 -1.01 30.51 -5.72
N HIS A 197 -1.03 29.28 -5.23
CA HIS A 197 -1.22 28.08 -6.04
C HIS A 197 -2.65 27.54 -5.99
N LYS A 198 -3.60 28.26 -5.38
CA LYS A 198 -5.01 27.87 -5.39
C LYS A 198 -5.49 27.67 -6.83
N GLY A 199 -6.09 26.51 -7.10
CA GLY A 199 -6.57 26.19 -8.44
C GLY A 199 -5.50 25.68 -9.40
N ARG A 200 -4.21 25.67 -9.05
CA ARG A 200 -3.11 25.21 -9.91
C ARG A 200 -2.68 23.78 -9.61
N PHE A 201 -1.89 23.19 -10.50
CA PHE A 201 -1.26 21.88 -10.35
C PHE A 201 0.26 22.03 -10.19
N ILE A 202 0.87 21.10 -9.45
CA ILE A 202 2.31 21.09 -9.21
C ILE A 202 3.04 20.52 -10.44
N GLN A 203 4.10 21.20 -10.87
CA GLN A 203 4.93 20.80 -12.01
C GLN A 203 6.42 21.09 -11.77
N THR A 204 6.83 21.24 -10.50
CA THR A 204 8.20 21.59 -10.09
C THR A 204 8.80 20.52 -9.17
N GLY A 205 10.13 20.51 -9.04
CA GLY A 205 10.82 19.48 -8.27
C GLY A 205 10.67 18.10 -8.91
N LEU A 206 10.39 17.06 -8.12
CA LEU A 206 10.21 15.69 -8.63
C LEU A 206 9.00 15.60 -9.58
N TRP A 207 8.01 16.47 -9.39
CA TRP A 207 6.82 16.53 -10.24
C TRP A 207 7.14 17.01 -11.66
N SER A 208 8.28 17.65 -11.90
CA SER A 208 8.73 17.98 -13.27
C SER A 208 9.36 16.80 -14.03
N TRP A 209 9.70 15.71 -13.32
CA TRP A 209 10.33 14.51 -13.89
C TRP A 209 9.34 13.34 -14.01
N SER A 210 8.34 13.32 -13.15
CA SER A 210 7.28 12.31 -13.14
C SER A 210 5.96 12.95 -12.71
N GLN A 211 4.85 12.55 -13.32
CA GLN A 211 3.52 12.97 -12.90
C GLN A 211 3.09 12.34 -11.57
N HIS A 212 3.71 11.22 -11.20
CA HIS A 212 3.41 10.47 -9.97
C HIS A 212 4.70 9.95 -9.29
N PRO A 213 5.61 10.85 -8.87
CA PRO A 213 6.90 10.45 -8.32
C PRO A 213 6.75 9.71 -6.99
N ASN A 214 5.73 10.05 -6.19
CA ASN A 214 5.44 9.35 -4.95
C ASN A 214 5.04 7.88 -5.18
N TYR A 215 4.24 7.59 -6.21
CA TYR A 215 3.90 6.20 -6.57
C TYR A 215 5.09 5.42 -7.09
N PHE A 216 6.00 6.08 -7.83
CA PHE A 216 7.26 5.46 -8.21
C PHE A 216 8.10 5.11 -6.97
N GLY A 217 8.17 6.01 -5.99
CA GLY A 217 8.82 5.76 -4.71
C GLY A 217 8.27 4.53 -4.00
N GLU A 218 6.94 4.45 -3.87
CA GLU A 218 6.24 3.33 -3.22
C GLU A 218 6.48 1.99 -3.96
N ILE A 219 6.42 1.98 -5.29
CA ILE A 219 6.74 0.77 -6.09
C ILE A 219 8.20 0.36 -5.88
N THR A 220 9.11 1.33 -5.89
CA THR A 220 10.56 1.06 -5.74
C THR A 220 10.87 0.46 -4.38
N LEU A 221 10.25 0.97 -3.31
CA LEU A 221 10.52 0.47 -1.97
C LEU A 221 9.97 -0.93 -1.73
N TRP A 222 8.78 -1.27 -2.24
CA TRP A 222 8.24 -2.63 -2.15
C TRP A 222 9.01 -3.62 -3.03
N THR A 223 9.55 -3.14 -4.16
CA THR A 223 10.50 -3.92 -4.98
C THR A 223 11.78 -4.22 -4.20
N GLY A 224 12.30 -3.25 -3.43
CA GLY A 224 13.43 -3.46 -2.53
C GLY A 224 13.17 -4.54 -1.48
N VAL A 225 11.97 -4.55 -0.87
CA VAL A 225 11.55 -5.62 0.06
C VAL A 225 11.48 -6.98 -0.63
N ALA A 226 10.95 -7.05 -1.86
CA ALA A 226 10.90 -8.29 -2.62
C ALA A 226 12.30 -8.85 -2.92
N LEU A 227 13.28 -8.02 -3.29
CA LEU A 227 14.67 -8.46 -3.48
C LEU A 227 15.28 -9.02 -2.19
N MET A 228 14.96 -8.43 -1.04
CA MET A 228 15.37 -8.96 0.26
C MET A 228 14.64 -10.27 0.62
N ALA A 229 13.49 -10.59 0.03
CA ALA A 229 12.78 -11.83 0.32
C ALA A 229 13.28 -13.01 -0.52
N LEU A 230 13.76 -12.77 -1.75
CA LEU A 230 14.14 -13.82 -2.71
C LEU A 230 15.05 -14.94 -2.13
N PRO A 231 16.14 -14.65 -1.40
CA PRO A 231 17.03 -15.71 -0.88
C PRO A 231 16.40 -16.56 0.24
N ILE A 232 15.33 -16.07 0.85
CA ILE A 232 14.64 -16.67 1.99
C ILE A 232 13.47 -17.56 1.50
N MET A 233 12.84 -17.19 0.38
CA MET A 233 11.67 -17.87 -0.15
C MET A 233 11.92 -19.34 -0.47
N GLN A 234 10.95 -20.18 -0.10
CA GLN A 234 10.94 -21.61 -0.36
C GLN A 234 9.56 -22.06 -0.84
N GLY A 235 9.51 -22.99 -1.80
CA GLY A 235 8.26 -23.60 -2.26
C GLY A 235 7.21 -22.57 -2.69
N TRP A 236 6.01 -22.64 -2.11
CA TRP A 236 4.91 -21.73 -2.45
C TRP A 236 5.06 -20.29 -1.92
N GLN A 237 6.05 -20.00 -1.07
CA GLN A 237 6.33 -18.63 -0.59
C GLN A 237 6.68 -17.67 -1.74
N HIS A 238 7.12 -18.17 -2.90
CA HIS A 238 7.34 -17.36 -4.10
C HIS A 238 6.08 -16.62 -4.57
N LEU A 239 4.88 -17.08 -4.18
CA LEU A 239 3.64 -16.36 -4.43
C LEU A 239 3.64 -14.96 -3.79
N ALA A 240 4.40 -14.74 -2.72
CA ALA A 240 4.56 -13.43 -2.10
C ALA A 240 5.20 -12.39 -3.04
N LEU A 241 5.89 -12.80 -4.11
CA LEU A 241 6.38 -11.90 -5.17
C LEU A 241 5.25 -11.20 -5.92
N ILE A 242 3.99 -11.58 -5.69
CA ILE A 242 2.84 -10.78 -6.10
C ILE A 242 2.86 -9.38 -5.46
N SER A 243 3.52 -9.18 -4.31
CA SER A 243 3.57 -7.89 -3.59
C SER A 243 3.95 -6.69 -4.48
N PRO A 244 5.15 -6.62 -5.09
CA PRO A 244 5.51 -5.49 -5.95
C PRO A 244 4.63 -5.39 -7.20
N LEU A 245 4.19 -6.52 -7.77
CA LEU A 245 3.28 -6.54 -8.92
C LEU A 245 1.89 -5.98 -8.58
N PHE A 246 1.40 -6.32 -7.39
CA PHE A 246 0.14 -5.84 -6.85
C PHE A 246 0.20 -4.34 -6.63
N VAL A 247 1.25 -3.82 -5.98
CA VAL A 247 1.44 -2.37 -5.80
C VAL A 247 1.47 -1.63 -7.14
N VAL A 248 2.19 -2.15 -8.14
CA VAL A 248 2.22 -1.58 -9.50
C VAL A 248 0.82 -1.57 -10.12
N LEU A 249 0.13 -2.72 -10.16
CA LEU A 249 -1.20 -2.83 -10.76
C LEU A 249 -2.19 -1.88 -10.08
N LEU A 250 -2.11 -1.82 -8.77
CA LEU A 250 -3.01 -1.07 -7.93
C LEU A 250 -2.84 0.42 -8.07
N LEU A 251 -1.61 0.94 -8.12
CA LEU A 251 -1.35 2.36 -8.28
C LEU A 251 -1.51 2.84 -9.72
N THR A 252 -1.31 1.96 -10.72
CA THR A 252 -1.29 2.37 -12.13
C THR A 252 -2.58 2.05 -12.89
N ARG A 253 -3.35 1.02 -12.48
CA ARG A 253 -4.51 0.52 -13.25
C ARG A 253 -5.82 0.52 -12.48
N LEU A 254 -5.81 0.23 -11.18
CA LEU A 254 -7.05 0.08 -10.40
C LEU A 254 -7.38 1.36 -9.65
N SER A 255 -6.50 1.72 -8.72
CA SER A 255 -6.56 2.92 -7.90
C SER A 255 -5.42 3.87 -8.30
N GLY A 256 -5.17 4.92 -7.53
CA GLY A 256 -4.05 5.81 -7.77
C GLY A 256 -4.21 6.65 -9.04
N ILE A 257 -3.41 6.38 -10.06
CA ILE A 257 -3.28 7.19 -11.28
C ILE A 257 -4.62 7.40 -12.00
N PRO A 258 -5.45 6.38 -12.29
CA PRO A 258 -6.71 6.59 -13.00
C PRO A 258 -7.68 7.51 -12.25
N MET A 259 -7.80 7.34 -10.93
CA MET A 259 -8.67 8.18 -10.10
C MET A 259 -8.16 9.63 -10.02
N LEU A 260 -6.85 9.80 -9.83
CA LEU A 260 -6.22 11.13 -9.82
C LEU A 260 -6.35 11.82 -11.17
N ARG A 261 -6.17 11.07 -12.26
CA ARG A 261 -6.32 11.57 -13.62
C ARG A 261 -7.73 12.02 -13.89
N HIS A 262 -8.75 11.25 -13.53
CA HIS A 262 -10.15 11.66 -13.67
C HIS A 262 -10.43 12.98 -12.94
N LYS A 263 -9.97 13.11 -11.69
CA LYS A 263 -10.11 14.36 -10.91
C LYS A 263 -9.33 15.53 -11.51
N ALA A 264 -8.14 15.28 -12.07
CA ALA A 264 -7.31 16.29 -12.70
C ALA A 264 -7.90 16.76 -14.04
N GLU A 265 -8.42 15.86 -14.87
CA GLU A 265 -9.12 16.21 -16.12
C GLU A 265 -10.39 17.02 -15.84
N ALA A 266 -11.18 16.64 -14.83
CA ALA A 266 -12.37 17.42 -14.45
C ALA A 266 -12.05 18.85 -13.99
N ARG A 267 -10.82 19.11 -13.51
CA ARG A 267 -10.41 20.41 -12.96
C ARG A 267 -9.57 21.25 -13.91
N TRP A 268 -8.70 20.60 -14.69
CA TRP A 268 -7.66 21.23 -15.51
C TRP A 268 -7.66 20.70 -16.95
N GLY A 269 -8.64 19.88 -17.34
CA GLY A 269 -8.68 19.23 -18.65
C GLY A 269 -8.74 20.19 -19.83
N ASP A 270 -9.16 21.44 -19.62
CA ASP A 270 -9.15 22.51 -20.63
C ASP A 270 -7.95 23.45 -20.54
N ASP A 271 -7.16 23.36 -19.47
CA ASP A 271 -5.97 24.17 -19.24
C ASP A 271 -4.83 23.74 -20.17
N VAL A 272 -4.35 24.68 -20.99
CA VAL A 272 -3.28 24.46 -21.97
C VAL A 272 -1.97 24.06 -21.30
N ASP A 273 -1.65 24.63 -20.13
CA ASP A 273 -0.43 24.32 -19.40
C ASP A 273 -0.51 22.92 -18.80
N TYR A 274 -1.68 22.49 -18.33
CA TYR A 274 -1.89 21.12 -17.84
C TYR A 274 -1.72 20.09 -18.97
N LYS A 275 -2.30 20.36 -20.14
CA LYS A 275 -2.13 19.51 -21.34
C LYS A 275 -0.65 19.39 -21.73
N LYS A 276 0.07 20.52 -21.75
CA LYS A 276 1.53 20.54 -22.03
C LYS A 276 2.33 19.75 -21.00
N TYR A 277 2.06 19.96 -19.72
CA TYR A 277 2.71 19.24 -18.63
C TYR A 277 2.51 17.73 -18.77
N ARG A 278 1.27 17.29 -19.01
CA ARG A 278 0.92 15.87 -19.18
C ARG A 278 1.58 15.25 -20.42
N ALA A 279 1.73 16.00 -21.51
CA ALA A 279 2.37 15.51 -22.73
C ALA A 279 3.90 15.37 -22.60
N ASN A 280 4.53 16.24 -21.82
CA ASN A 280 5.99 16.36 -21.73
C ASN A 280 6.62 15.66 -20.52
N THR A 281 5.81 15.32 -19.52
CA THR A 281 6.27 14.69 -18.27
C THR A 281 5.94 13.21 -18.28
N SER A 282 6.90 12.36 -17.91
CA SER A 282 6.67 10.91 -17.75
C SER A 282 5.55 10.64 -16.74
N THR A 283 4.68 9.65 -17.00
CA THR A 283 3.59 9.33 -16.07
C THR A 283 4.10 8.80 -14.72
N LEU A 284 5.14 7.96 -14.72
CA LEU A 284 5.57 7.25 -13.50
C LEU A 284 7.09 7.28 -13.31
N PHE A 285 7.86 6.82 -14.29
CA PHE A 285 9.32 6.77 -14.17
C PHE A 285 9.91 8.19 -14.21
N PRO A 286 10.74 8.60 -13.22
CA PRO A 286 11.39 9.90 -13.24
C PRO A 286 12.32 10.01 -14.46
N MET A 287 11.95 10.84 -15.43
CA MET A 287 12.72 11.10 -16.64
C MET A 287 12.84 12.62 -16.85
N PRO A 288 13.95 13.10 -17.44
CA PRO A 288 14.03 14.51 -17.83
C PRO A 288 12.83 14.90 -18.71
N PRO A 289 12.18 16.06 -18.46
CA PRO A 289 11.05 16.49 -19.27
C PRO A 289 11.49 16.68 -20.72
N LYS A 290 10.59 16.34 -21.65
CA LYS A 290 10.86 16.56 -23.09
C LYS A 290 11.12 18.04 -23.34
N LYS A 291 12.23 18.36 -24.01
CA LYS A 291 12.54 19.75 -24.41
C LYS A 291 11.40 20.25 -25.32
N GLN A 292 10.91 21.45 -25.01
CA GLN A 292 9.97 22.19 -25.85
C GLN A 292 10.69 22.78 -27.06
#